data_AF-A0A5C7SDK9-F1
#
_entry.id   AF-A0A5C7SDK9-F1
#
_cell.length_a   1.000
_cell.length_b   1.000
_cell.length_c   1.000
_cell.angle_alpha   90.00
_cell.angle_beta   90.00
_cell.angle_gamma   90.00
#
_symmetry.space_group_name_H-M   'P 1'
#
loop_
_entity.id
_entity.type
_entity.pdbx_description
1 polymer ?
#
loop_
_entity_poly.entity_id
_entity_poly.type
_entity_poly.pdbx_seq_one_letter_code
_entity_poly.pdbx_strand_id
1 'polypeptide(L)'
;MNVASCLHDHELARLLARTPHAAASRPTRWASAAAGGVPVACTRKNVPGTRALSAKAVRAGGARLHRLGLSETLLVFDEHRRFLDEDPATTVRRLKAAEPEKKIVVEVADVEEAVRWAQAGADVLQLEKFAPERVAACRRLVDAARPGVKLAATGGVDAGNARAYADAGADLIVSSAPYWAPPRDVKVAFARLDGARIDRACAGPGAPSTPASGGLDHGNA
;
A
#
# COMPACT_ATOMS: atom_id res chain seq x y z
N MET A 1 -12.72 0.47 38.58
CA MET A 1 -11.57 0.00 37.76
C MET A 1 -10.40 -0.17 38.72
N ASN A 2 -9.82 -1.37 38.85
CA ASN A 2 -8.75 -1.61 39.83
C ASN A 2 -7.37 -1.32 39.20
N VAL A 3 -6.35 -1.06 40.02
CA VAL A 3 -5.01 -0.71 39.53
C VAL A 3 -4.41 -1.81 38.64
N ALA A 4 -4.71 -3.08 38.90
CA ALA A 4 -4.25 -4.20 38.09
C ALA A 4 -4.88 -4.22 36.68
N SER A 5 -6.14 -3.82 36.51
CA SER A 5 -6.76 -3.68 35.19
C SER A 5 -6.12 -2.54 34.40
N CYS A 6 -5.84 -1.40 35.06
CA CYS A 6 -5.14 -0.29 34.42
C CYS A 6 -3.71 -0.66 33.99
N LEU A 7 -2.99 -1.45 34.79
CA LEU A 7 -1.65 -1.94 34.45
C LEU A 7 -1.69 -2.95 33.29
N HIS A 8 -2.68 -3.84 33.26
CA HIS A 8 -2.85 -4.79 32.16
C HIS A 8 -3.19 -4.07 30.85
N ASP A 9 -4.12 -3.12 30.89
CA ASP A 9 -4.50 -2.30 29.72
C ASP A 9 -3.33 -1.44 29.22
N HIS A 10 -2.48 -0.95 30.13
CA HIS A 10 -1.27 -0.19 29.82
C HIS A 10 -0.23 -1.02 29.06
N GLU A 11 0.09 -2.20 29.58
CA GLU A 11 1.07 -3.09 28.94
C GLU A 11 0.52 -3.64 27.61
N LEU A 12 -0.78 -3.91 27.52
CA LEU A 12 -1.43 -4.28 26.26
C LEU A 12 -1.38 -3.14 25.24
N ALA A 13 -1.69 -1.90 25.63
CA ALA A 13 -1.62 -0.74 24.76
C ALA A 13 -0.19 -0.48 24.26
N ARG A 14 0.81 -0.65 25.14
CA ARG A 14 2.23 -0.56 24.78
C ARG A 14 2.66 -1.68 23.84
N LEU A 15 2.23 -2.91 24.09
CA LEU A 15 2.54 -4.06 23.23
C LEU A 15 1.96 -3.85 21.82
N LEU A 16 0.70 -3.44 21.72
CA LEU A 16 0.05 -3.13 20.44
C LEU A 16 0.76 -2.01 19.68
N ALA A 17 1.16 -0.94 20.37
CA ALA A 17 1.90 0.17 19.79
C ALA A 17 3.34 -0.18 19.36
N ARG A 18 3.95 -1.17 20.02
CA ARG A 18 5.30 -1.68 19.72
C ARG A 18 5.32 -2.83 18.71
N THR A 19 4.16 -3.33 18.28
CA THR A 19 4.16 -4.27 17.15
C THR A 19 4.56 -3.55 15.86
N PRO A 20 5.36 -4.19 14.98
CA PRO A 20 5.81 -3.59 13.71
C PRO A 20 4.65 -3.09 12.82
N HIS A 21 3.44 -3.60 13.04
CA HIS A 21 2.22 -3.22 12.32
C HIS A 21 1.71 -1.82 12.67
N ALA A 22 1.77 -1.38 13.92
CA ALA A 22 1.41 0.00 14.28
C ALA A 22 2.41 1.01 13.66
N ALA A 23 3.64 0.57 13.44
CA ALA A 23 4.71 1.37 12.85
C ALA A 23 4.63 1.50 11.31
N ALA A 24 3.84 0.69 10.61
CA ALA A 24 3.73 0.73 9.15
C ALA A 24 3.09 2.03 8.62
N SER A 25 2.35 2.79 9.43
CA SER A 25 1.64 4.01 9.01
C SER A 25 2.56 5.13 8.50
N ARG A 26 3.69 5.41 9.16
CA ARG A 26 4.65 6.46 8.75
C ARG A 26 5.52 6.10 7.54
N PRO A 27 6.15 4.91 7.45
CA PRO A 27 6.88 4.45 6.27
C PRO A 27 6.01 4.47 5.03
N THR A 28 4.74 4.08 5.18
CA THR A 28 3.76 4.13 4.11
C THR A 28 3.44 5.57 3.71
N ARG A 29 3.25 6.48 4.67
CA ARG A 29 3.05 7.92 4.41
C ARG A 29 4.25 8.55 3.71
N TRP A 30 5.46 8.14 4.09
CA TRP A 30 6.70 8.62 3.47
C TRP A 30 6.89 8.06 2.07
N ALA A 31 6.62 6.78 1.85
CA ALA A 31 6.66 6.20 0.52
C ALA A 31 5.63 6.88 -0.40
N SER A 32 4.39 7.08 0.05
CA SER A 32 3.35 7.78 -0.73
C SER A 32 3.70 9.24 -1.01
N ALA A 33 4.34 9.93 -0.06
CA ALA A 33 4.83 11.30 -0.28
C ALA A 33 6.05 11.35 -1.22
N ALA A 34 6.96 10.37 -1.12
CA ALA A 34 8.17 10.29 -1.92
C ALA A 34 7.88 9.94 -3.38
N ALA A 35 6.83 9.17 -3.66
CA ALA A 35 6.48 8.73 -5.01
C ALA A 35 5.91 9.84 -5.93
N GLY A 36 5.91 11.11 -5.52
CA GLY A 36 5.57 12.23 -6.41
C GLY A 36 4.14 12.21 -6.95
N GLY A 37 3.20 11.55 -6.25
CA GLY A 37 1.81 11.36 -6.69
C GLY A 37 1.51 9.99 -7.30
N VAL A 38 2.53 9.18 -7.61
CA VAL A 38 2.34 7.78 -8.00
C VAL A 38 1.85 6.98 -6.79
N PRO A 39 0.80 6.15 -6.93
CA PRO A 39 0.30 5.37 -5.81
C PRO A 39 1.34 4.35 -5.34
N VAL A 40 1.48 4.25 -4.02
CA VAL A 40 2.21 3.16 -3.36
C VAL A 40 1.20 2.12 -2.91
N ALA A 41 1.53 0.85 -3.10
CA ALA A 41 0.76 -0.30 -2.65
C ALA A 41 1.62 -1.30 -1.89
N CYS A 42 1.07 -1.88 -0.83
CA CYS A 42 1.76 -2.89 -0.03
C CYS A 42 1.38 -4.32 -0.44
N THR A 43 2.36 -5.22 -0.38
CA THR A 43 2.19 -6.64 -0.75
C THR A 43 1.41 -7.42 0.31
N ARG A 44 1.32 -8.75 0.14
CA ARG A 44 0.81 -9.68 1.16
C ARG A 44 1.92 -10.26 2.05
N LYS A 45 3.16 -9.81 1.90
CA LYS A 45 4.34 -10.31 2.66
C LYS A 45 4.38 -9.71 4.06
N ASN A 46 3.24 -9.75 4.76
CA ASN A 46 3.11 -9.33 6.16
C ASN A 46 3.38 -10.49 7.12
N VAL A 47 3.53 -10.17 8.40
CA VAL A 47 3.75 -11.18 9.44
C VAL A 47 2.52 -12.11 9.52
N PRO A 48 2.71 -13.44 9.52
CA PRO A 48 1.60 -14.38 9.66
C PRO A 48 0.67 -14.05 10.85
N GLY A 49 -0.65 -14.16 10.64
CA GLY A 49 -1.66 -13.82 11.65
C GLY A 49 -2.00 -12.34 11.79
N THR A 50 -1.30 -11.42 11.12
CA THR A 50 -1.45 -9.97 11.34
C THR A 50 -2.11 -9.22 10.18
N ARG A 51 -2.68 -9.94 9.21
CA ARG A 51 -3.20 -9.37 7.96
C ARG A 51 -4.15 -8.20 8.19
N ALA A 52 -5.12 -8.33 9.10
CA ALA A 52 -6.11 -7.28 9.36
C ALA A 52 -5.47 -6.01 9.92
N LEU A 53 -4.53 -6.16 10.87
CA LEU A 53 -3.81 -5.05 11.47
C LEU A 53 -2.89 -4.37 10.45
N SER A 54 -2.15 -5.17 9.68
CA SER A 54 -1.31 -4.73 8.57
C SER A 54 -2.10 -3.91 7.54
N ALA A 55 -3.28 -4.41 7.14
CA ALA A 55 -4.15 -3.74 6.19
C ALA A 55 -4.64 -2.37 6.71
N LYS A 56 -5.03 -2.31 8.00
CA LYS A 56 -5.43 -1.07 8.64
C LYS A 56 -4.29 -0.07 8.70
N ALA A 57 -3.08 -0.51 9.04
CA ALA A 57 -1.91 0.35 9.13
C ALA A 57 -1.46 0.91 7.77
N VAL A 58 -1.47 0.08 6.73
CA VAL A 58 -1.18 0.49 5.35
C VAL A 58 -2.18 1.57 4.89
N ARG A 59 -3.48 1.34 5.11
CA ARG A 59 -4.52 2.31 4.77
C ARG A 59 -4.37 3.61 5.55
N ALA A 60 -4.14 3.53 6.86
CA ALA A 60 -3.91 4.70 7.71
C ALA A 60 -2.65 5.50 7.30
N GLY A 61 -1.65 4.80 6.75
CA GLY A 61 -0.46 5.42 6.18
C GLY A 61 -0.65 6.01 4.79
N GLY A 62 -1.82 5.86 4.17
CA GLY A 62 -2.12 6.45 2.86
C GLY A 62 -1.64 5.65 1.65
N ALA A 63 -1.15 4.41 1.81
CA ALA A 63 -0.94 3.52 0.67
C ALA A 63 -2.18 2.65 0.41
N ARG A 64 -2.13 1.99 -0.73
CA ARG A 64 -3.11 0.99 -1.14
C ARG A 64 -2.65 -0.40 -0.72
N LEU A 65 -3.58 -1.33 -0.72
CA LEU A 65 -3.25 -2.75 -0.63
C LEU A 65 -3.16 -3.24 -2.06
N HIS A 66 -2.02 -3.82 -2.42
CA HIS A 66 -1.83 -4.31 -3.78
C HIS A 66 -2.83 -5.45 -4.05
N ARG A 67 -2.87 -6.44 -3.14
CA ARG A 67 -3.89 -7.50 -3.06
C ARG A 67 -4.11 -7.89 -1.60
N LEU A 68 -5.33 -8.21 -1.19
CA LEU A 68 -5.63 -8.82 0.11
C LEU A 68 -5.72 -10.34 0.01
N GLY A 69 -6.18 -10.86 -1.12
CA GLY A 69 -6.33 -12.27 -1.43
C GLY A 69 -5.71 -12.64 -2.78
N LEU A 70 -6.29 -13.65 -3.42
CA LEU A 70 -5.97 -14.09 -4.78
C LEU A 70 -7.06 -13.68 -5.79
N SER A 71 -8.15 -13.08 -5.33
CA SER A 71 -9.37 -12.90 -6.12
C SER A 71 -9.50 -11.51 -6.75
N GLU A 72 -8.63 -10.57 -6.41
CA GLU A 72 -8.69 -9.19 -6.90
C GLU A 72 -8.16 -9.06 -8.33
N THR A 73 -7.06 -9.74 -8.64
CA THR A 73 -6.45 -9.77 -9.96
C THR A 73 -5.83 -11.12 -10.23
N LEU A 74 -5.77 -11.51 -11.50
CA LEU A 74 -5.00 -12.65 -11.93
C LEU A 74 -3.54 -12.21 -12.07
N LEU A 75 -2.68 -12.57 -11.10
CA LEU A 75 -1.24 -12.35 -11.23
C LEU A 75 -0.56 -13.63 -11.70
N VAL A 76 -0.02 -13.57 -12.92
CA VAL A 76 0.79 -14.63 -13.51
C VAL A 76 2.25 -14.37 -13.14
N PHE A 77 2.82 -15.24 -12.31
CA PHE A 77 4.23 -15.19 -11.93
C PHE A 77 5.09 -15.97 -12.92
N ASP A 78 6.40 -15.75 -12.89
CA ASP A 78 7.35 -16.53 -13.68
C ASP A 78 7.18 -18.03 -13.46
N GLU A 79 7.01 -18.44 -12.21
CA GLU A 79 6.84 -19.84 -11.84
C GLU A 79 5.59 -20.47 -12.45
N HIS A 80 4.48 -19.73 -12.58
CA HIS A 80 3.26 -20.26 -13.20
C HIS A 80 3.46 -20.54 -14.69
N ARG A 81 4.23 -19.69 -15.37
CA ARG A 81 4.46 -19.78 -16.82
C ARG A 81 5.31 -20.99 -17.19
N ARG A 82 6.12 -21.50 -16.27
CA ARG A 82 6.91 -22.73 -16.48
C ARG A 82 6.06 -23.98 -16.72
N PHE A 83 4.77 -23.91 -16.41
CA PHE A 83 3.80 -24.99 -16.63
C PHE A 83 2.86 -24.69 -17.82
N LEU A 84 3.13 -23.63 -18.59
CA LEU A 84 2.33 -23.25 -19.74
C LEU A 84 3.12 -23.55 -21.01
N ASP A 85 2.61 -24.49 -21.80
CA ASP A 85 3.16 -24.83 -23.13
C ASP A 85 2.53 -23.97 -24.25
N GLU A 86 2.03 -22.78 -23.90
CA GLU A 86 1.30 -21.89 -24.80
C GLU A 86 1.93 -20.50 -24.87
N ASP A 87 1.71 -19.80 -25.98
CA ASP A 87 2.20 -18.44 -26.16
C ASP A 87 1.43 -17.43 -25.26
N PRO A 88 2.04 -16.27 -24.93
CA PRO A 88 1.42 -15.27 -24.08
C PRO A 88 0.02 -14.80 -24.52
N ALA A 89 -0.23 -14.67 -25.83
CA ALA A 89 -1.53 -14.19 -26.33
C ALA A 89 -2.62 -15.24 -26.13
N THR A 90 -2.28 -16.52 -26.29
CA THR A 90 -3.18 -17.64 -25.97
C THR A 90 -3.51 -17.68 -24.48
N THR A 91 -2.51 -17.53 -23.59
CA THR A 91 -2.75 -17.44 -22.14
C THR A 91 -3.66 -16.26 -21.78
N VAL A 92 -3.35 -15.05 -22.25
CA VAL A 92 -4.14 -13.87 -21.93
C VAL A 92 -5.58 -14.03 -22.42
N ARG A 93 -5.79 -14.51 -23.65
CA ARG A 93 -7.13 -14.75 -24.20
C ARG A 93 -7.93 -15.73 -23.34
N ARG A 94 -7.32 -16.84 -22.94
CA ARG A 94 -7.95 -17.86 -22.09
C ARG A 94 -8.31 -17.30 -20.71
N LEU A 95 -7.41 -16.55 -20.07
CA LEU A 95 -7.65 -15.92 -18.77
C LEU A 95 -8.77 -14.87 -18.83
N LYS A 96 -8.81 -14.03 -19.88
CA LYS A 96 -9.90 -13.06 -20.06
C LYS A 96 -11.25 -13.72 -20.32
N ALA A 97 -11.28 -14.85 -21.01
CA ALA A 97 -12.51 -15.60 -21.23
C ALA A 97 -13.02 -16.25 -19.94
N ALA A 98 -12.11 -16.79 -19.11
CA ALA A 98 -12.47 -17.42 -17.85
C ALA A 98 -12.90 -16.40 -16.77
N GLU A 99 -12.21 -15.26 -16.70
CA GLU A 99 -12.37 -14.26 -15.63
C GLU A 99 -12.50 -12.83 -16.23
N PRO A 100 -13.61 -12.53 -16.92
CA PRO A 100 -13.75 -11.31 -17.73
C PRO A 100 -13.71 -10.01 -16.92
N GLU A 101 -14.03 -10.06 -15.63
CA GLU A 101 -14.00 -8.90 -14.73
C GLU A 101 -12.62 -8.65 -14.11
N LYS A 102 -11.67 -9.58 -14.26
CA LYS A 102 -10.37 -9.51 -13.60
C LYS A 102 -9.30 -8.91 -14.49
N LYS A 103 -8.54 -7.99 -13.92
CA LYS A 103 -7.31 -7.50 -14.55
C LYS A 103 -6.24 -8.59 -14.54
N ILE A 104 -5.53 -8.71 -15.65
CA ILE A 104 -4.40 -9.63 -15.80
C ILE A 104 -3.12 -8.86 -15.54
N VAL A 105 -2.45 -9.22 -14.45
CA VAL A 105 -1.13 -8.73 -14.08
C VAL A 105 -0.12 -9.82 -14.42
N VAL A 106 1.02 -9.45 -14.99
CA VAL A 106 2.08 -10.40 -15.31
C VAL A 106 3.39 -9.92 -14.73
N GLU A 107 4.06 -10.79 -13.97
CA GLU A 107 5.43 -10.55 -13.52
C GLU A 107 6.41 -10.81 -14.65
N VAL A 108 7.33 -9.87 -14.86
CA VAL A 108 8.32 -9.93 -15.94
C VAL A 108 9.70 -9.63 -15.41
N ALA A 109 10.70 -10.35 -15.94
CA ALA A 109 12.09 -10.27 -15.52
C ALA A 109 12.96 -9.43 -16.49
N ASP A 110 12.47 -9.16 -17.69
CA ASP A 110 13.15 -8.34 -18.70
C ASP A 110 12.22 -7.51 -19.58
N VAL A 111 12.80 -6.59 -20.35
CA VAL A 111 12.06 -5.57 -21.10
C VAL A 111 11.41 -6.17 -22.34
N GLU A 112 12.09 -7.11 -22.97
CA GLU A 112 11.64 -7.84 -24.15
C GLU A 112 10.40 -8.68 -23.80
N GLU A 113 10.44 -9.36 -22.66
CA GLU A 113 9.31 -10.07 -22.08
C GLU A 113 8.16 -9.13 -21.72
N ALA A 114 8.45 -7.98 -21.12
CA ALA A 114 7.44 -6.96 -20.80
C ALA A 114 6.68 -6.52 -22.06
N VAL A 115 7.39 -6.27 -23.17
CA VAL A 115 6.78 -5.91 -24.46
C VAL A 115 5.93 -7.05 -25.02
N ARG A 116 6.41 -8.31 -24.97
CA ARG A 116 5.63 -9.48 -25.43
C ARG A 116 4.31 -9.62 -24.68
N TRP A 117 4.35 -9.52 -23.35
CA TRP A 117 3.13 -9.60 -22.52
C TRP A 117 2.22 -8.39 -22.67
N ALA A 118 2.78 -7.20 -22.90
CA ALA A 118 2.00 -6.03 -23.27
C ALA A 118 1.19 -6.31 -24.55
N GLN A 119 1.85 -6.72 -25.64
CA GLN A 119 1.21 -6.99 -26.92
C GLN A 119 0.14 -8.10 -26.81
N ALA A 120 0.42 -9.15 -26.04
CA ALA A 120 -0.52 -10.23 -25.72
C ALA A 120 -1.79 -9.74 -24.99
N GLY A 121 -1.75 -8.57 -24.36
CA GLY A 121 -2.90 -7.91 -23.78
C GLY A 121 -2.98 -7.96 -22.26
N ALA A 122 -1.85 -8.14 -21.57
CA ALA A 122 -1.75 -7.92 -20.13
C ALA A 122 -2.18 -6.48 -19.79
N ASP A 123 -2.91 -6.31 -18.68
CA ASP A 123 -3.36 -4.99 -18.22
C ASP A 123 -2.26 -4.27 -17.44
N VAL A 124 -1.48 -5.02 -16.66
CA VAL A 124 -0.43 -4.51 -15.78
C VAL A 124 0.81 -5.40 -15.88
N LEU A 125 1.98 -4.79 -16.00
CA LEU A 125 3.28 -5.46 -15.97
C LEU A 125 3.96 -5.17 -14.64
N GLN A 126 4.20 -6.22 -13.87
CA GLN A 126 4.91 -6.17 -12.60
C GLN A 126 6.40 -6.40 -12.86
N LEU A 127 7.19 -5.33 -12.72
CA LEU A 127 8.62 -5.31 -13.02
C LEU A 127 9.41 -5.73 -11.77
N GLU A 128 9.81 -6.99 -11.68
CA GLU A 128 10.52 -7.52 -10.51
C GLU A 128 12.01 -7.18 -10.55
N LYS A 129 12.44 -6.36 -9.57
CA LYS A 129 13.83 -5.92 -9.35
C LYS A 129 14.45 -5.19 -10.54
N PHE A 130 13.65 -4.45 -11.31
CA PHE A 130 14.20 -3.55 -12.32
C PHE A 130 14.89 -2.37 -11.62
N ALA A 131 16.01 -1.90 -12.19
CA ALA A 131 16.56 -0.59 -11.85
C ALA A 131 15.71 0.52 -12.51
N PRO A 132 15.68 1.75 -11.97
CA PRO A 132 14.90 2.86 -12.54
C PRO A 132 15.17 3.10 -14.03
N GLU A 133 16.42 2.99 -14.48
CA GLU A 133 16.80 3.18 -15.89
C GLU A 133 16.14 2.12 -16.79
N ARG A 134 16.03 0.89 -16.28
CA ARG A 134 15.37 -0.21 -16.95
C ARG A 134 13.85 -0.04 -16.96
N VAL A 135 13.28 0.52 -15.90
CA VAL A 135 11.85 0.90 -15.88
C VAL A 135 11.57 1.96 -16.94
N ALA A 136 12.41 2.99 -17.07
CA ALA A 136 12.27 4.02 -18.10
C ALA A 136 12.40 3.45 -19.52
N ALA A 137 13.36 2.55 -19.76
CA ALA A 137 13.47 1.85 -21.03
C ALA A 137 12.23 1.01 -21.34
N CYS A 138 11.75 0.25 -20.35
CA CYS A 138 10.52 -0.55 -20.44
C CYS A 138 9.32 0.32 -20.78
N ARG A 139 9.15 1.47 -20.10
CA ARG A 139 8.07 2.41 -20.34
C ARG A 139 7.98 2.86 -21.79
N ARG A 140 9.10 3.29 -22.38
CA ARG A 140 9.15 3.73 -23.78
C ARG A 140 8.72 2.63 -24.74
N LEU A 141 9.25 1.42 -24.55
CA LEU A 141 9.02 0.31 -25.47
C LEU A 141 7.60 -0.25 -25.34
N VAL A 142 7.08 -0.37 -24.10
CA VAL A 142 5.70 -0.79 -23.85
C VAL A 142 4.72 0.23 -24.43
N ASP A 143 5.00 1.54 -24.35
CA ASP A 143 4.15 2.56 -24.95
C ASP A 143 4.08 2.49 -26.47
N ALA A 144 5.23 2.27 -27.10
CA ALA A 144 5.30 2.11 -28.55
C ALA A 144 4.55 0.86 -29.00
N ALA A 145 4.61 -0.23 -28.22
CA ALA A 145 3.99 -1.50 -28.57
C ALA A 145 2.49 -1.56 -28.22
N ARG A 146 2.09 -1.02 -27.06
CA ARG A 146 0.72 -1.01 -26.56
C ARG A 146 0.53 0.10 -25.51
N PRO A 147 0.07 1.29 -25.92
CA PRO A 147 -0.16 2.37 -24.98
C PRO A 147 -1.24 2.02 -23.96
N GLY A 148 -1.10 2.54 -22.74
CA GLY A 148 -2.07 2.38 -21.65
C GLY A 148 -1.86 1.16 -20.75
N VAL A 149 -0.90 0.27 -21.04
CA VAL A 149 -0.48 -0.78 -20.10
C VAL A 149 0.18 -0.15 -18.88
N LYS A 150 -0.17 -0.63 -17.69
CA LYS A 150 0.35 -0.09 -16.42
C LYS A 150 1.64 -0.77 -16.02
N LEU A 151 2.61 0.01 -15.52
CA LEU A 151 3.87 -0.53 -14.99
C LEU A 151 3.87 -0.47 -13.46
N ALA A 152 4.04 -1.63 -12.82
CA ALA A 152 4.17 -1.75 -11.39
C ALA A 152 5.61 -2.11 -11.00
N ALA A 153 6.35 -1.19 -10.40
CA ALA A 153 7.72 -1.46 -9.93
C ALA A 153 7.66 -2.20 -8.58
N THR A 154 8.40 -3.32 -8.47
CA THR A 154 8.47 -4.15 -7.27
C THR A 154 9.88 -4.71 -7.07
N GLY A 155 10.15 -5.19 -5.85
CA GLY A 155 11.43 -5.79 -5.48
C GLY A 155 12.46 -4.73 -5.06
N GLY A 156 12.72 -4.63 -3.76
CA GLY A 156 13.72 -3.68 -3.23
C GLY A 156 13.30 -2.20 -3.23
N VAL A 157 12.04 -1.88 -3.52
CA VAL A 157 11.54 -0.50 -3.50
C VAL A 157 11.13 -0.08 -2.08
N ASP A 158 11.61 1.08 -1.63
CA ASP A 158 11.35 1.69 -0.34
C ASP A 158 11.17 3.22 -0.45
N ALA A 159 11.04 3.91 0.67
CA ALA A 159 10.81 5.36 0.67
C ALA A 159 12.01 6.17 0.14
N GLY A 160 13.23 5.64 0.22
CA GLY A 160 14.45 6.30 -0.24
C GLY A 160 14.61 6.28 -1.77
N ASN A 161 14.08 5.24 -2.44
CA ASN A 161 14.21 5.09 -3.90
C ASN A 161 12.89 5.20 -4.68
N ALA A 162 11.72 5.21 -4.02
CA ALA A 162 10.41 5.26 -4.69
C ALA A 162 10.27 6.42 -5.69
N ARG A 163 10.89 7.58 -5.41
CA ARG A 163 10.85 8.74 -6.32
C ARG A 163 11.49 8.45 -7.67
N ALA A 164 12.64 7.78 -7.66
CA ALA A 164 13.36 7.44 -8.90
C ALA A 164 12.53 6.50 -9.79
N TYR A 165 11.81 5.55 -9.19
CA TYR A 165 10.89 4.68 -9.92
C TYR A 165 9.68 5.41 -10.49
N ALA A 166 9.11 6.34 -9.72
CA ALA A 166 8.01 7.18 -10.19
C ALA A 166 8.45 8.06 -11.38
N ASP A 167 9.58 8.75 -11.26
CA ASP A 167 10.15 9.59 -12.32
C ASP A 167 10.54 8.76 -13.56
N ALA A 168 10.92 7.49 -13.37
CA ALA A 168 11.17 6.55 -14.47
C ALA A 168 9.89 6.09 -15.20
N GLY A 169 8.70 6.47 -14.74
CA GLY A 169 7.43 6.16 -15.39
C GLY A 169 6.72 4.91 -14.85
N ALA A 170 6.98 4.50 -13.62
CA ALA A 170 6.14 3.52 -12.93
C ALA A 170 4.76 4.13 -12.61
N ASP A 171 3.69 3.42 -12.93
CA ASP A 171 2.31 3.81 -12.57
C ASP A 171 1.93 3.39 -11.14
N LEU A 172 2.65 2.41 -10.59
CA LEU A 172 2.40 1.84 -9.27
C LEU A 172 3.72 1.42 -8.63
N ILE A 173 3.92 1.81 -7.38
CA ILE A 173 5.04 1.32 -6.58
C ILE A 173 4.54 0.24 -5.64
N VAL A 174 5.09 -0.96 -5.72
CA VAL A 174 4.70 -2.10 -4.88
C VAL A 174 5.84 -2.41 -3.90
N SER A 175 5.58 -2.26 -2.60
CA SER A 175 6.61 -2.42 -1.57
C SER A 175 6.17 -3.32 -0.41
N SER A 176 7.14 -4.03 0.18
CA SER A 176 6.95 -4.75 1.46
C SER A 176 7.68 -4.07 2.61
N ALA A 177 8.47 -3.03 2.34
CA ALA A 177 9.27 -2.32 3.34
C ALA A 177 8.46 -1.83 4.56
N PRO A 178 7.19 -1.35 4.41
CA PRO A 178 6.41 -0.92 5.55
C PRO A 178 6.16 -2.00 6.61
N TYR A 179 6.17 -3.29 6.26
CA TYR A 179 5.96 -4.38 7.22
C TYR A 179 7.17 -4.64 8.11
N TRP A 180 8.35 -4.16 7.71
CA TRP A 180 9.62 -4.38 8.40
C TRP A 180 10.13 -3.10 9.08
N ALA A 181 9.29 -2.07 9.15
CA ALA A 181 9.66 -0.81 9.77
C ALA A 181 9.84 -0.98 11.30
N PRO A 182 10.81 -0.27 11.90
CA PRO A 182 11.07 -0.37 13.32
C PRO A 182 9.84 0.13 14.11
N PRO A 183 9.49 -0.55 15.23
CA PRO A 183 8.45 -0.09 16.14
C PRO A 183 8.61 1.36 16.57
N ARG A 184 7.48 2.02 16.87
CA ARG A 184 7.50 3.37 17.44
C ARG A 184 7.51 3.29 18.95
N ASP A 185 8.28 4.18 19.57
CA ASP A 185 8.15 4.40 21.00
C ASP A 185 6.88 5.22 21.25
N VAL A 186 5.99 4.65 22.07
CA VAL A 186 4.70 5.23 22.40
C VAL A 186 4.61 5.35 23.92
N LYS A 187 4.45 6.58 24.39
CA LYS A 187 4.28 6.90 25.80
C LYS A 187 2.78 7.00 26.11
N VAL A 188 2.36 6.24 27.11
CA VAL A 188 1.04 6.37 27.72
C VAL A 188 1.20 7.21 28.99
N ALA A 189 0.30 8.18 29.18
CA ALA A 189 0.25 9.02 30.37
C ALA A 189 -1.09 8.82 31.08
N PHE A 190 -1.05 8.75 32.41
CA PHE A 190 -2.25 8.64 33.24
C PHE A 190 -2.52 9.98 33.92
N ALA A 191 -3.79 10.34 33.97
CA ALA A 191 -4.29 11.43 34.79
C ALA A 191 -5.45 10.90 35.64
N ARG A 192 -5.50 11.33 36.90
CA ARG A 192 -6.61 10.99 37.80
C ARG A 192 -7.80 11.89 37.46
N LEU A 193 -8.98 11.30 37.30
CA LEU A 193 -10.21 12.06 37.07
C LEU A 193 -10.80 12.44 38.44
N ASP A 194 -10.55 13.67 38.88
CA ASP A 194 -11.18 14.23 40.08
C ASP A 194 -12.58 14.74 39.73
N GLY A 195 -13.53 13.80 39.58
CA GLY A 195 -14.98 14.09 39.51
C GLY A 195 -15.52 14.82 38.27
N ALA A 196 -14.68 15.36 37.39
CA ALA A 196 -15.11 16.05 36.17
C ALA A 196 -15.43 15.06 35.03
N ARG A 197 -16.54 15.32 34.30
CA ARG A 197 -16.93 14.58 33.10
C ARG A 197 -15.80 14.63 32.06
N ILE A 198 -15.67 13.56 31.27
CA ILE A 198 -14.70 13.48 30.17
C ILE A 198 -15.12 14.46 29.08
N ASP A 199 -14.50 15.63 29.08
CA ASP A 199 -14.56 16.54 27.95
C ASP A 199 -13.76 15.90 26.82
N ARG A 200 -14.41 15.70 25.68
CA ARG A 200 -13.91 14.93 24.53
C ARG A 200 -12.82 15.69 23.76
N ALA A 201 -11.84 16.25 24.44
CA ALA A 201 -10.75 17.02 23.86
C ALA A 201 -9.43 16.22 23.90
N CYS A 202 -9.38 15.10 23.19
CA CYS A 202 -8.11 14.53 22.75
C CYS A 202 -7.60 15.33 21.54
N ALA A 203 -7.19 16.58 21.76
CA ALA A 203 -6.44 17.36 20.77
C ALA A 203 -5.02 17.57 21.32
N GLY A 204 -4.02 17.08 20.60
CA GLY A 204 -2.61 17.26 20.96
C GLY A 204 -2.20 18.75 20.94
N PRO A 205 -1.05 19.09 21.54
CA PRO A 205 -0.61 20.48 21.64
C PRO A 205 -0.30 21.05 20.25
N GLY A 206 -1.04 22.07 19.81
CA GLY A 206 -0.69 22.90 18.64
C GLY A 206 -1.76 23.15 17.56
N ALA A 207 -3.05 22.88 17.78
CA ALA A 207 -4.08 23.29 16.82
C ALA A 207 -4.50 24.76 17.05
N PRO A 208 -4.44 25.66 16.05
CA PRO A 208 -4.94 27.03 16.20
C PRO A 208 -6.46 27.03 16.39
N SER A 209 -6.94 27.77 17.38
CA SER A 209 -8.36 27.90 17.69
C SER A 209 -9.06 28.73 16.62
N THR A 210 -9.96 28.12 15.86
CA THR A 210 -10.93 28.85 15.02
C THR A 210 -11.96 29.50 15.94
N PRO A 211 -12.26 30.81 15.79
CA PRO A 211 -13.28 31.45 16.62
C PRO A 211 -14.67 30.94 16.24
N ALA A 212 -15.53 30.79 17.24
CA ALA A 212 -16.92 30.37 17.09
C ALA A 212 -17.71 31.39 16.26
N SER A 213 -18.19 30.99 15.07
CA SER A 213 -19.19 31.75 14.32
C SER A 213 -20.55 31.62 15.01
N GLY A 214 -21.21 32.76 15.21
CA GLY A 214 -22.46 32.93 15.93
C GLY A 214 -23.63 32.10 15.41
N GLY A 215 -24.60 31.94 16.31
CA GLY A 215 -25.78 31.11 16.12
C GLY A 215 -26.67 31.55 14.96
N LEU A 216 -27.30 30.56 14.34
CA LEU A 216 -28.51 30.73 13.56
C LEU A 216 -29.63 30.00 14.30
N ASP A 217 -30.56 30.82 14.77
CA ASP A 217 -31.86 30.48 15.31
C ASP A 217 -32.73 29.85 14.22
N HIS A 218 -33.31 28.69 14.52
CA HIS A 218 -34.33 28.04 13.70
C HIS A 218 -35.59 27.86 14.54
N GLY A 219 -36.50 28.83 14.41
CA GLY A 219 -37.79 28.85 15.08
C GLY A 219 -38.90 29.49 14.23
N ASN A 220 -39.42 28.72 13.27
CA ASN A 220 -40.82 28.57 12.86
C ASN A 220 -41.71 29.83 12.63
N ALA A 221 -41.87 30.21 11.35
CA ALA A 221 -43.14 30.49 10.66
C ALA A 221 -42.89 30.61 9.14
#